data_AF-A0A7Y5KW92-F1
#
_entry.id   AF-A0A7Y5KW92-F1
#
_cell.length_a   1.000
_cell.length_b   1.000
_cell.length_c   1.000
_cell.angle_alpha   90.00
_cell.angle_beta   90.00
_cell.angle_gamma   90.00
#
_symmetry.space_group_name_H-M   'P 1'
#
loop_
_entity.id
_entity.type
_entity.pdbx_description
1 polymer ?
#
loop_
_entity_poly.entity_id
_entity_poly.type
_entity_poly.pdbx_seq_one_letter_code
_entity_poly.pdbx_strand_id
1 'polypeptide(L)'
;MDRVVLSFDEVRLDGCRAFRGIFKFPAIKCVPGWTNNLAVYIVGMIALPLGDSFIMINTEAVERGTTGAREAVVGVLQPPAREPSDARSTATMEEYFARVRDCLARQLPSDAEEFDRLLPHHPLSAVRRLQRHVLASAHVSPEMRGRALRPA
;
A
#
# COMPACT_ATOMS: atom_id res chain seq x y z
N MET A 1 5.32 -2.65 16.72
CA MET A 1 5.35 -3.55 15.55
C MET A 1 4.99 -2.68 14.35
N ASP A 2 5.98 -2.35 13.53
CA ASP A 2 5.84 -1.43 12.38
C ASP A 2 4.97 -2.10 11.31
N ARG A 3 3.68 -1.74 11.26
CA ARG A 3 2.72 -2.37 10.31
C ARG A 3 2.84 -1.73 8.94
N VAL A 4 3.92 -2.10 8.27
CA VAL A 4 4.20 -1.83 6.85
C VAL A 4 3.20 -2.56 5.93
N VAL A 5 2.56 -3.64 6.40
CA VAL A 5 1.62 -4.44 5.61
C VAL A 5 0.21 -3.86 5.72
N LEU A 6 -0.37 -3.42 4.60
CA LEU A 6 -1.76 -2.94 4.54
C LEU A 6 -2.75 -4.08 4.26
N SER A 7 -2.37 -5.03 3.41
CA SER A 7 -3.13 -6.25 3.14
C SER A 7 -2.22 -7.38 2.66
N PHE A 8 -2.62 -8.62 2.93
CA PHE A 8 -2.00 -9.82 2.40
C PHE A 8 -3.08 -10.91 2.26
N ASP A 9 -3.32 -11.37 1.03
CA ASP A 9 -4.40 -12.30 0.72
C ASP A 9 -4.01 -13.29 -0.39
N GLU A 10 -4.69 -14.44 -0.40
CA GLU A 10 -4.61 -15.38 -1.52
C GLU A 10 -5.51 -14.90 -2.66
N VAL A 11 -4.97 -14.92 -3.88
CA VAL A 11 -5.67 -14.53 -5.10
C VAL A 11 -5.49 -15.59 -6.17
N ARG A 12 -6.22 -15.42 -7.29
CA ARG A 12 -6.04 -16.23 -8.49
C ARG A 12 -5.47 -15.39 -9.62
N LEU A 13 -4.40 -15.86 -10.23
CA LEU A 13 -3.82 -15.30 -11.44
C LEU A 13 -4.03 -16.32 -12.57
N ASP A 14 -4.94 -16.03 -13.49
CA ASP A 14 -5.33 -16.96 -14.56
C ASP A 14 -5.69 -18.37 -14.06
N GLY A 15 -6.39 -18.43 -12.92
CA GLY A 15 -6.79 -19.69 -12.26
C GLY A 15 -5.72 -20.39 -11.42
N CYS A 16 -4.46 -19.92 -11.46
CA CYS A 16 -3.38 -20.40 -10.59
C CYS A 16 -3.43 -19.70 -9.22
N ARG A 17 -3.12 -20.41 -8.14
CA ARG A 17 -3.02 -19.81 -6.80
C ARG A 17 -1.82 -18.86 -6.75
N ALA A 18 -2.04 -17.66 -6.23
CA ALA A 18 -1.02 -16.64 -6.05
C ALA A 18 -1.26 -15.88 -4.74
N PHE A 19 -0.27 -15.12 -4.29
CA PHE A 19 -0.39 -14.23 -3.14
C PHE A 19 -0.40 -12.78 -3.61
N ARG A 20 -1.21 -11.95 -2.97
CA ARG A 20 -1.23 -10.51 -3.18
C ARG A 20 -0.91 -9.81 -1.86
N GLY A 21 0.05 -8.92 -1.88
CA GLY A 21 0.39 -8.05 -0.74
C GLY A 21 0.37 -6.59 -1.14
N ILE A 22 -0.05 -5.72 -0.22
CA ILE A 22 0.09 -4.27 -0.31
C ILE A 22 0.88 -3.79 0.90
N PHE A 23 1.89 -2.97 0.65
CA PHE A 23 2.82 -2.48 1.64
C PHE A 23 2.98 -0.96 1.56
N LYS A 24 3.24 -0.34 2.72
CA LYS A 24 3.40 1.10 2.90
C LYS A 24 4.68 1.38 3.69
N PHE A 25 5.59 2.16 3.11
CA PHE A 25 6.88 2.51 3.70
C PHE A 25 7.09 4.02 3.72
N PRO A 26 7.78 4.58 4.73
CA PRO A 26 8.33 5.92 4.61
C PRO A 26 9.36 5.93 3.47
N ALA A 27 9.21 6.82 2.49
CA ALA A 27 10.05 6.81 1.29
C ALA A 27 11.53 7.07 1.61
N ILE A 28 11.84 7.79 2.70
CA ILE A 28 13.21 7.97 3.20
C ILE A 28 13.95 6.66 3.51
N LYS A 29 13.22 5.56 3.73
CA LYS A 29 13.81 4.24 4.01
C LYS A 29 14.05 3.41 2.74
N CYS A 30 13.47 3.81 1.61
CA CYS A 30 13.40 2.97 0.41
C CYS A 30 13.89 3.67 -0.86
N VAL A 31 13.99 5.00 -0.88
CA VAL A 31 14.39 5.78 -2.05
C VAL A 31 15.76 6.40 -1.82
N PRO A 32 16.81 6.00 -2.57
CA PRO A 32 18.14 6.57 -2.44
C PRO A 32 18.15 8.10 -2.61
N GLY A 33 18.93 8.78 -1.75
CA GLY A 33 19.06 10.25 -1.78
C GLY A 33 17.92 11.01 -1.12
N TRP A 34 16.87 10.34 -0.62
CA TRP A 34 15.76 10.99 0.08
C TRP A 34 15.98 10.92 1.60
N THR A 35 16.48 11.99 2.20
CA THR A 35 16.90 11.98 3.62
C THR A 35 15.99 12.78 4.56
N ASN A 36 15.18 13.70 4.04
CA ASN A 36 14.29 14.54 4.85
C ASN A 36 12.98 14.81 4.09
N ASN A 37 12.14 13.79 3.93
CA ASN A 37 10.83 13.96 3.30
C ASN A 37 9.72 13.23 4.07
N LEU A 38 8.48 13.57 3.70
CA LEU A 38 7.26 12.96 4.22
C LEU A 38 6.61 12.02 3.19
N ALA A 39 7.31 11.67 2.12
CA ALA A 39 6.72 10.86 1.08
C ALA A 39 6.52 9.43 1.59
N VAL A 40 5.50 8.79 1.05
CA VAL A 40 5.17 7.40 1.34
C VAL A 40 5.37 6.58 0.08
N TYR A 41 6.07 5.45 0.21
CA TYR A 41 6.25 4.48 -0.85
C TYR A 41 5.23 3.36 -0.70
N ILE A 42 4.38 3.19 -1.72
CA ILE A 42 3.39 2.12 -1.77
C ILE A 42 3.88 1.05 -2.74
N VAL A 43 3.94 -0.19 -2.26
CA VAL A 43 4.31 -1.35 -3.07
C VAL A 43 3.18 -2.36 -3.02
N GLY A 44 2.63 -2.69 -4.18
CA GLY A 44 1.82 -3.87 -4.37
C GLY A 44 2.66 -4.99 -4.96
N MET A 45 2.51 -6.20 -4.43
CA MET A 45 3.16 -7.43 -4.92
C MET A 45 2.09 -8.46 -5.28
N ILE A 46 2.23 -9.10 -6.43
CA ILE A 46 1.56 -10.37 -6.76
C ILE A 46 2.64 -11.43 -6.94
N ALA A 47 2.65 -12.46 -6.11
CA ALA A 47 3.61 -13.55 -6.16
C ALA A 47 2.92 -14.84 -6.64
N LEU A 48 3.34 -15.33 -7.80
CA LEU A 48 2.92 -16.62 -8.37
C LEU A 48 3.98 -17.69 -8.05
N PRO A 49 3.68 -18.68 -7.20
CA PRO A 49 4.58 -19.79 -6.93
C PRO A 49 4.61 -20.77 -8.12
N LEU A 50 5.81 -21.15 -8.57
CA LEU A 50 6.09 -22.05 -9.70
C LEU A 50 7.12 -23.11 -9.28
N GLY A 51 6.64 -24.15 -8.59
CA GLY A 51 7.48 -25.20 -8.02
C GLY A 51 8.48 -24.64 -6.99
N ASP A 52 9.76 -24.60 -7.39
CA ASP A 52 10.91 -24.13 -6.63
C ASP A 52 11.21 -22.62 -6.78
N SER A 53 10.39 -21.91 -7.55
CA SER A 53 10.61 -20.50 -7.88
C SER A 53 9.34 -19.67 -7.70
N PHE A 54 9.49 -18.35 -7.67
CA PHE A 54 8.38 -17.40 -7.67
C PHE A 54 8.55 -16.41 -8.82
N ILE A 55 7.44 -16.06 -9.46
CA ILE A 55 7.37 -14.83 -10.25
C ILE A 55 6.67 -13.78 -9.42
N MET A 56 7.30 -12.62 -9.29
CA MET A 56 6.74 -11.48 -8.57
C MET A 56 6.47 -10.35 -9.56
N ILE A 57 5.23 -9.85 -9.54
CA ILE A 57 4.82 -8.65 -10.25
C ILE A 57 4.64 -7.55 -9.22
N ASN A 58 5.49 -6.53 -9.31
CA ASN A 58 5.40 -5.35 -8.46
C ASN A 58 4.65 -4.22 -9.16
N THR A 59 3.82 -3.53 -8.40
CA THR A 59 3.11 -2.31 -8.80
C THR A 59 3.40 -1.24 -7.76
N GLU A 60 4.04 -0.16 -8.15
CA GLU A 60 4.66 0.77 -7.20
C GLU A 60 4.20 2.20 -7.46
N ALA A 61 4.02 2.97 -6.40
CA ALA A 61 3.69 4.39 -6.50
C ALA A 61 4.25 5.15 -5.29
N VAL A 62 4.62 6.41 -5.50
CA VAL A 62 5.11 7.31 -4.46
C VAL A 62 4.06 8.38 -4.19
N GLU A 63 3.66 8.52 -2.94
CA GLU A 63 2.90 9.67 -2.46
C GLU A 63 3.85 10.81 -2.11
N ARG A 64 3.91 11.81 -2.99
CA ARG A 64 4.75 13.01 -2.82
C ARG A 64 3.90 14.26 -3.05
N GLY A 65 4.03 15.23 -2.15
CA GLY A 65 3.30 16.50 -2.21
C GLY A 65 1.80 16.38 -1.89
N THR A 66 1.31 15.17 -1.67
CA THR A 66 -0.08 14.86 -1.29
C THR A 66 -0.17 14.07 0.02
N THR A 67 0.96 13.89 0.72
CA THR A 67 1.02 13.21 2.02
C THR A 67 0.01 13.83 2.98
N GLY A 68 -0.91 13.02 3.51
CA GLY A 68 -1.95 13.48 4.43
C GLY A 68 -3.26 13.87 3.74
N ALA A 69 -3.30 13.98 2.41
CA ALA A 69 -4.50 14.40 1.69
C ALA A 69 -5.60 13.34 1.78
N ARG A 70 -5.24 12.05 1.71
CA ARG A 70 -6.19 10.94 1.86
C ARG A 70 -6.77 10.91 3.27
N GLU A 71 -5.93 11.11 4.28
CA GLU A 71 -6.31 11.22 5.69
C GLU A 71 -7.26 12.39 5.91
N ALA A 72 -6.95 13.56 5.34
CA ALA A 72 -7.79 14.75 5.45
C ALA A 72 -9.18 14.53 4.83
N VAL A 73 -9.24 13.97 3.62
CA VAL A 73 -10.51 13.67 2.94
C VAL A 73 -11.33 12.66 3.74
N VAL A 74 -10.70 11.57 4.20
CA VAL A 74 -11.39 10.55 5.02
C VAL A 74 -11.84 11.14 6.36
N GLY A 75 -11.04 12.01 6.98
CA GLY A 75 -11.39 12.68 8.23
C GLY A 75 -12.59 13.62 8.11
N VAL A 76 -12.84 14.21 6.94
CA VAL A 76 -14.07 14.98 6.68
C VAL A 76 -15.29 14.07 6.53
N LEU A 77 -15.13 12.92 5.88
CA LEU A 77 -16.22 11.97 5.62
C LEU A 77 -16.58 11.12 6.85
N GLN A 78 -15.60 10.79 7.67
CA GLN A 78 -15.69 10.00 8.88
C GLN A 78 -14.99 10.77 10.01
N PRO A 79 -15.59 11.86 10.49
CA PRO A 79 -15.02 12.62 11.59
C PRO A 79 -14.86 11.70 12.81
N PRO A 80 -13.73 11.78 13.52
CA PRO A 80 -13.48 10.91 14.66
C PRO A 80 -14.56 11.14 15.73
N ALA A 81 -15.04 10.05 16.34
CA ALA A 81 -16.10 10.10 17.38
C ALA A 81 -15.70 10.91 18.63
N ARG A 82 -14.41 11.21 18.79
CA ARG A 82 -13.86 12.07 19.83
C ARG A 82 -12.57 12.69 19.32
N GLU A 83 -12.36 13.99 19.53
CA GLU A 83 -11.04 14.58 19.30
C GLU A 83 -10.01 13.87 20.20
N PRO A 84 -8.85 13.45 19.68
CA PRO A 84 -7.82 12.84 20.52
C PRO A 84 -7.39 13.85 21.59
N SER A 85 -7.55 13.52 22.86
CA SER A 85 -7.11 14.36 24.00
C SER A 85 -5.59 14.52 24.08
N ASP A 86 -4.84 13.82 23.23
CA ASP A 86 -3.39 13.83 23.11
C ASP A 86 -2.88 14.78 22.01
N ALA A 87 -3.61 15.87 21.74
CA ALA A 87 -3.07 17.00 21.00
C ALA A 87 -1.98 17.68 21.86
N ARG A 88 -0.86 16.99 22.07
CA ARG A 88 0.37 17.60 22.56
C ARG A 88 0.72 18.67 21.52
N SER A 89 0.60 19.93 21.94
CA SER A 89 1.09 21.07 21.19
C SER A 89 2.54 20.78 20.83
N THR A 90 2.84 20.72 19.54
CA THR A 90 4.22 20.72 19.05
C THR A 90 4.70 22.15 19.12
N ALA A 91 5.80 22.41 19.82
CA ALA A 91 6.31 23.76 20.02
C ALA A 91 6.88 24.35 18.73
N THR A 92 7.28 23.48 17.79
CA THR A 92 7.83 23.87 16.48
C THR A 92 7.28 23.04 15.32
N MET A 93 7.46 23.55 14.10
CA MET A 93 7.11 22.84 12.86
C MET A 93 8.03 21.63 12.62
N GLU A 94 9.29 21.72 13.03
CA GLU A 94 10.26 20.63 12.97
C GLU A 94 9.83 19.45 13.84
N GLU A 95 9.38 19.72 15.06
CA GLU A 95 8.83 18.70 15.97
C GLU A 95 7.58 18.04 15.38
N TYR A 96 6.71 18.83 14.73
CA TYR A 96 5.56 18.32 14.01
C TYR A 96 6.00 17.36 12.89
N PHE A 97 6.93 17.75 12.02
CA PHE A 97 7.39 16.90 10.92
C PHE A 97 8.15 15.65 11.40
N ALA A 98 8.90 15.74 12.49
CA ALA A 98 9.50 14.56 13.13
C ALA A 98 8.42 13.55 13.56
N ARG A 99 7.36 14.03 14.23
CA ARG A 99 6.24 13.18 14.66
C ARG A 99 5.48 12.57 13.48
N VAL A 100 5.26 13.34 12.41
CA VAL A 100 4.62 12.84 11.19
C VAL A 100 5.44 11.70 10.59
N ARG A 101 6.77 11.86 10.49
CA ARG A 101 7.66 10.80 9.96
C ARG A 101 7.54 9.48 10.72
N ASP A 102 7.42 9.53 12.04
CA ASP A 102 7.24 8.34 12.90
C ASP A 102 5.89 7.63 12.71
N CYS A 103 4.95 8.30 12.03
CA CYS A 103 3.60 7.78 11.78
C CYS A 103 3.39 7.33 10.33
N LEU A 104 4.28 7.66 9.39
CA LEU A 104 4.12 7.34 7.95
C LEU A 104 4.01 5.84 7.65
N ALA A 105 4.63 5.00 8.48
CA ALA A 105 4.59 3.54 8.34
C ALA A 105 3.37 2.88 9.02
N ARG A 106 2.46 3.67 9.61
CA ARG A 106 1.30 3.12 10.33
C ARG A 106 0.15 2.90 9.38
N GLN A 107 -0.52 1.77 9.51
CA GLN A 107 -1.83 1.58 8.90
C GLN A 107 -2.84 2.52 9.58
N LEU A 108 -3.56 3.28 8.76
CA LEU A 108 -4.58 4.23 9.16
C LEU A 108 -5.94 3.77 8.65
N PRO A 109 -7.06 4.18 9.28
CA PRO A 109 -8.40 3.91 8.75
C PRO A 109 -8.55 4.38 7.30
N SER A 110 -7.93 5.50 6.95
CA SER A 110 -7.91 6.05 5.59
C SER A 110 -7.26 5.13 4.56
N ASP A 111 -6.44 4.15 4.96
CA ASP A 111 -5.86 3.16 4.05
C ASP A 111 -6.90 2.13 3.57
N ALA A 112 -8.11 2.09 4.12
CA ALA A 112 -9.13 1.11 3.71
C ALA A 112 -9.47 1.19 2.22
N GLU A 113 -9.77 0.04 1.61
CA GLU A 113 -10.04 -0.10 0.16
C GLU A 113 -11.36 0.58 -0.25
N GLU A 114 -12.31 0.74 0.67
CA GLU A 114 -13.58 1.42 0.40
C GLU A 114 -13.42 2.86 -0.09
N PHE A 115 -12.33 3.54 0.31
CA PHE A 115 -12.04 4.91 -0.12
C PHE A 115 -11.39 5.01 -1.51
N ASP A 116 -11.02 3.89 -2.14
CA ASP A 116 -10.34 3.90 -3.43
C ASP A 116 -11.15 4.60 -4.53
N ARG A 117 -12.49 4.43 -4.50
CA ARG A 117 -13.40 5.05 -5.48
C ARG A 117 -13.49 6.57 -5.33
N LEU A 118 -13.36 7.08 -4.11
CA LEU A 118 -13.40 8.50 -3.79
C LEU A 118 -12.08 9.20 -4.15
N LEU A 119 -10.98 8.46 -4.06
CA LEU A 119 -9.63 8.96 -4.30
C LEU A 119 -8.94 8.17 -5.41
N PRO A 120 -9.47 8.17 -6.65
CA PRO A 120 -9.01 7.25 -7.70
C PRO A 120 -7.57 7.50 -8.15
N HIS A 121 -7.08 8.74 -8.02
CA HIS A 121 -5.73 9.12 -8.41
C HIS A 121 -4.71 9.06 -7.25
N HIS A 122 -5.16 8.70 -6.04
CA HIS A 122 -4.24 8.51 -4.93
C HIS A 122 -3.30 7.32 -5.19
N PRO A 123 -2.00 7.41 -4.83
CA PRO A 123 -1.02 6.34 -5.05
C PRO A 123 -1.48 4.96 -4.60
N LEU A 124 -2.04 4.85 -3.38
CA LEU A 124 -2.60 3.59 -2.87
C LEU A 124 -3.74 3.04 -3.75
N SER A 125 -4.69 3.89 -4.17
CA SER A 125 -5.78 3.49 -5.06
C SER A 125 -5.28 3.07 -6.43
N ALA A 126 -4.25 3.76 -6.94
CA ALA A 126 -3.62 3.46 -8.23
C ALA A 126 -2.92 2.10 -8.20
N VAL A 127 -2.15 1.81 -7.15
CA VAL A 127 -1.50 0.50 -6.95
C VAL A 127 -2.55 -0.61 -6.89
N ARG A 128 -3.59 -0.47 -6.06
CA ARG A 128 -4.67 -1.47 -5.95
C ARG A 128 -5.40 -1.67 -7.27
N ARG A 129 -5.70 -0.58 -8.00
CA ARG A 129 -6.33 -0.67 -9.33
C ARG A 129 -5.43 -1.43 -10.31
N LEU A 130 -4.13 -1.15 -10.32
CA LEU A 130 -3.21 -1.84 -11.21
C LEU A 130 -3.09 -3.33 -10.86
N GLN A 131 -3.04 -3.70 -9.58
CA GLN A 131 -3.09 -5.11 -9.19
C GLN A 131 -4.37 -5.80 -9.63
N ARG A 132 -5.54 -5.16 -9.44
CA ARG A 132 -6.83 -5.70 -9.93
C ARG A 132 -6.80 -5.89 -11.46
N HIS A 133 -6.20 -4.95 -12.19
CA HIS A 133 -6.02 -5.07 -13.63
C HIS A 133 -5.13 -6.27 -13.99
N VAL A 134 -3.95 -6.40 -13.37
CA VAL A 134 -3.04 -7.53 -13.58
C VAL A 134 -3.73 -8.86 -13.32
N LEU A 135 -4.44 -9.00 -12.20
CA LEU A 135 -5.17 -10.23 -11.87
C LEU A 135 -6.26 -10.57 -12.89
N ALA A 136 -6.88 -9.56 -13.49
CA ALA A 136 -7.96 -9.74 -14.46
C ALA A 136 -7.47 -9.98 -15.90
N SER A 137 -6.28 -9.51 -16.26
CA SER A 137 -5.81 -9.49 -17.66
C SER A 137 -4.54 -10.31 -17.94
N ALA A 138 -3.79 -10.69 -16.90
CA ALA A 138 -2.58 -11.47 -17.10
C ALA A 138 -2.93 -12.94 -17.38
N HIS A 139 -2.17 -13.54 -18.29
CA HIS A 139 -2.28 -14.94 -18.66
C HIS A 139 -1.02 -15.69 -18.22
N VAL A 140 -1.22 -16.92 -17.73
CA VAL A 140 -0.15 -17.84 -17.36
C VAL A 140 -0.01 -18.87 -18.47
N SER A 141 1.17 -18.94 -19.08
CA SER A 141 1.42 -19.86 -20.20
C SER A 141 1.20 -21.33 -19.77
N PRO A 142 0.86 -22.24 -20.68
CA PRO A 142 0.68 -23.66 -20.36
C PRO A 142 1.88 -24.29 -19.65
N GLU A 143 3.10 -23.92 -20.05
CA GLU A 143 4.36 -24.42 -19.46
C GLU A 143 4.48 -23.99 -17.99
N MET A 144 4.14 -22.73 -17.69
CA MET A 144 4.16 -22.20 -16.34
C MET A 144 3.03 -22.80 -15.49
N ARG A 145 1.85 -22.98 -16.06
CA ARG A 145 0.70 -23.59 -15.38
C ARG A 145 0.98 -25.02 -14.92
N GLY A 146 1.79 -25.77 -15.67
CA GLY A 146 2.28 -27.10 -15.25
C GLY A 146 3.07 -27.09 -13.94
N ARG A 147 3.69 -25.95 -13.60
CA ARG A 147 4.50 -25.74 -12.39
C ARG A 147 3.76 -24.99 -11.27
N ALA A 148 2.64 -24.35 -11.59
CA ALA A 148 1.88 -23.55 -10.64
C ALA A 148 1.17 -24.43 -9.59
N LEU A 149 1.03 -23.90 -8.38
CA LEU A 149 0.24 -24.56 -7.34
C LEU A 149 -1.22 -24.68 -7.82
N ARG A 150 -1.69 -25.92 -7.90
CA ARG A 150 -3.09 -26.24 -8.25
C ARG A 150 -4.00 -26.04 -7.03
N PRO A 151 -5.29 -25.73 -7.23
CA PRO A 151 -6.27 -25.87 -6.16
C PRO A 151 -6.34 -27.33 -5.69
N ALA A 152 -6.58 -27.52 -4.39
CA ALA A 152 -6.93 -28.82 -3.83
C ALA A 152 -8.28 -29.30 -4.38
#